data_AF-A0A0Q0UGB6-F1
#
_entry.id   AF-A0A0Q0UGB6-F1
#
_cell.length_a   1.000
_cell.length_b   1.000
_cell.length_c   1.000
_cell.angle_alpha   90.00
_cell.angle_beta   90.00
_cell.angle_gamma   90.00
#
_symmetry.space_group_name_H-M   'P 1'
#
loop_
_entity.id
_entity.type
_entity.pdbx_description
1 polymer ?
#
loop_
_entity_poly.entity_id
_entity_poly.type
_entity_poly.pdbx_seq_one_letter_code
_entity_poly.pdbx_strand_id
1 'polypeptide(L)' 'MGSLYRYFQKSEVEREMKRHNAIQQLRQMGINEFKGQRIDEFDYEELKWILAVERAKRDE' A
#
# COMPACT_ATOMS: atom_id res chain seq x y z
N MET A 1 9.30 26.46 14.64
CA MET A 1 9.35 26.05 13.22
C MET A 1 9.99 24.67 12.99
N GLY A 2 10.98 24.21 13.78
CA GLY A 2 11.70 22.95 13.48
C GLY A 2 11.02 21.61 13.87
N SER A 3 10.04 21.60 14.77
CA SER A 3 9.40 20.35 15.21
C SER A 3 8.39 19.81 14.18
N LEU A 4 7.50 20.66 13.67
CA LEU A 4 6.43 20.29 12.74
C LEU A 4 6.97 19.69 11.43
N TYR A 5 8.04 20.27 10.88
CA TYR A 5 8.69 19.77 9.66
C TYR A 5 9.24 18.34 9.84
N ARG A 6 9.83 18.05 11.01
CA ARG A 6 10.34 16.71 11.34
C ARG A 6 9.22 15.68 11.49
N TYR A 7 8.08 16.07 12.06
CA TYR A 7 6.91 15.19 12.18
C TYR A 7 6.28 14.89 10.82
N PHE A 8 6.14 15.90 9.97
CA PHE A 8 5.60 15.73 8.62
C PHE A 8 6.44 14.75 7.80
N GLN A 9 7.75 14.94 7.77
CA GLN A 9 8.70 14.03 7.09
C GLN A 9 8.62 12.60 7.64
N LYS A 10 8.54 12.42 8.96
CA LYS A 10 8.38 11.10 9.57
C LYS A 10 7.08 10.43 9.12
N SER A 11 5.98 11.19 9.06
CA SER A 11 4.66 10.68 8.67
C SER A 11 4.58 10.28 7.18
N GLU A 12 5.26 11.02 6.30
CA GLU A 12 5.32 10.69 4.88
C GLU A 12 6.17 9.45 4.63
N VAL A 13 7.34 9.36 5.26
CA VAL A 13 8.21 8.18 5.17
C VAL A 13 7.50 6.94 5.69
N GLU A 14 6.79 7.04 6.82
CA GLU A 14 6.01 5.92 7.36
C GLU A 14 4.88 5.49 6.39
N ARG A 15 4.20 6.45 5.76
CA ARG A 15 3.16 6.15 4.77
C ARG A 15 3.74 5.45 3.54
N GLU A 16 4.88 5.90 3.02
CA GLU A 16 5.51 5.28 1.86
C GLU A 16 6.04 3.87 2.19
N MET A 17 6.57 3.65 3.39
CA MET A 17 6.94 2.31 3.86
C MET A 17 5.73 1.36 3.91
N LYS A 18 4.59 1.83 4.45
CA LYS A 18 3.35 1.05 4.48
C LYS A 18 2.84 0.74 3.07
N ARG A 19 2.91 1.71 2.16
CA ARG A 19 2.57 1.54 0.75
C ARG A 19 3.45 0.48 0.08
N HIS A 20 4.77 0.58 0.23
CA HIS A 20 5.71 -0.38 -0.32
C HIS A 20 5.46 -1.80 0.20
N ASN A 21 5.24 -1.95 1.51
CA ASN A 21 4.92 -3.24 2.12
C ASN A 21 3.61 -3.83 1.57
N ALA A 22 2.61 -2.99 1.28
CA ALA A 22 1.36 -3.45 0.70
C ALA A 22 1.56 -3.96 -0.74
N ILE A 23 2.31 -3.23 -1.55
CA ILE A 23 2.69 -3.64 -2.93
C ILE A 23 3.44 -4.97 -2.90
N GLN A 24 4.42 -5.14 -2.00
CA GLN A 24 5.18 -6.39 -1.89
C GLN A 24 4.28 -7.59 -1.56
N GLN A 25 3.31 -7.41 -0.65
CA GLN A 25 2.36 -8.47 -0.31
C GLN A 25 1.47 -8.85 -1.50
N LEU A 26 0.98 -7.87 -2.27
CA LEU A 26 0.19 -8.15 -3.49
C LEU A 26 1.03 -8.89 -4.53
N ARG A 27 2.29 -8.51 -4.73
CA ARG A 27 3.20 -9.22 -5.65
C ARG A 27 3.50 -10.64 -5.21
N GLN A 28 3.66 -10.88 -3.91
CA GLN A 28 3.82 -12.23 -3.36
C GLN A 28 2.58 -13.10 -3.58
N MET A 29 1.40 -12.50 -3.66
CA MET A 29 0.17 -13.16 -4.07
C MET A 29 0.07 -13.35 -5.59
N GLY A 30 0.99 -12.80 -6.39
CA GLY A 30 0.96 -12.85 -7.86
C GLY A 30 0.09 -11.75 -8.50
N ILE A 31 -0.29 -10.73 -7.73
CA ILE A 31 -1.11 -9.61 -8.19
C ILE A 31 -0.18 -8.47 -8.57
N ASN A 32 -0.12 -8.13 -9.85
CA ASN A 32 0.63 -6.97 -10.37
C ASN A 32 -0.29 -5.85 -10.88
N GLU A 33 -1.55 -6.18 -11.16
CA GLU A 33 -2.57 -5.26 -11.63
C GLU A 33 -3.88 -5.54 -10.90
N PHE A 34 -4.65 -4.48 -10.65
CA PHE A 34 -5.97 -4.56 -10.08
C PHE A 34 -6.93 -3.72 -10.93
N LYS A 35 -7.97 -4.37 -11.48
CA LYS A 35 -8.95 -3.73 -12.38
C LYS A 35 -8.33 -2.99 -13.59
N GLY A 36 -7.24 -3.52 -14.14
CA GLY A 36 -6.56 -2.95 -15.31
C GLY A 36 -5.62 -1.79 -15.00
N GLN A 37 -5.36 -1.51 -13.71
CA GLN A 37 -4.39 -0.51 -13.27
C GLN A 37 -3.27 -1.21 -12.48
N ARG A 38 -2.02 -0.77 -12.67
CA ARG A 38 -0.88 -1.39 -11.97
C ARG A 38 -0.91 -1.05 -10.48
N ILE A 39 -0.53 -2.02 -9.64
CA ILE A 39 -0.60 -1.83 -8.18
C ILE A 39 0.31 -0.70 -7.66
N ASP A 40 1.36 -0.35 -8.39
CA ASP A 40 2.26 0.77 -8.08
C ASP A 40 1.68 2.16 -8.40
N GLU A 41 0.45 2.24 -8.91
CA GLU A 41 -0.25 3.51 -9.15
C GLU A 41 -1.23 3.86 -8.03
N PHE A 42 -1.52 2.92 -7.12
CA PHE A 42 -2.43 3.12 -6.01
C PHE A 42 -1.74 3.72 -4.78
N ASP A 43 -2.51 4.43 -3.97
CA ASP A 43 -2.09 4.88 -2.65
C ASP A 43 -2.18 3.77 -1.59
N TYR A 44 -1.72 4.06 -0.37
CA TYR A 44 -1.72 3.06 0.70
C TYR A 44 -3.12 2.58 1.10
N GLU A 45 -4.13 3.46 1.14
CA GLU A 45 -5.47 3.08 1.58
C GLU A 45 -6.17 2.22 0.52
N GLU A 46 -5.97 2.54 -0.75
CA GLU A 46 -6.43 1.71 -1.87
C GLU A 46 -5.76 0.33 -1.84
N LEU A 47 -4.43 0.28 -1.69
CA LEU A 47 -3.68 -0.98 -1.61
C LEU A 47 -4.09 -1.84 -0.41
N LYS A 48 -4.39 -1.21 0.73
CA LYS A 48 -4.90 -1.89 1.92
C LYS A 48 -6.27 -2.53 1.66
N TRP A 49 -7.16 -1.84 0.96
CA TRP A 49 -8.46 -2.40 0.56
C TRP A 49 -8.29 -3.55 -0.44
N ILE A 50 -7.43 -3.39 -1.46
CA ILE A 50 -7.13 -4.44 -2.44
C ILE A 50 -6.59 -5.68 -1.72
N LEU A 51 -5.65 -5.52 -0.79
CA LEU A 51 -5.11 -6.63 0.01
C LEU A 51 -6.20 -7.36 0.80
N ALA A 52 -7.15 -6.64 1.40
CA ALA A 52 -8.22 -7.25 2.16
C ALA A 52 -9.15 -8.08 1.25
N VAL A 53 -9.52 -7.54 0.10
CA VAL A 53 -10.36 -8.23 -0.90
C VAL A 53 -9.67 -9.47 -1.44
N GLU A 54 -8.39 -9.36 -1.81
CA GLU A 54 -7.64 -10.45 -2.42
C GLU A 54 -7.27 -11.56 -1.43
N ARG A 55 -7.17 -11.24 -0.13
CA ARG A 55 -7.10 -12.24 0.94
C ARG A 55 -8.41 -12.97 1.12
N ALA A 56 -9.52 -12.24 1.22
CA ALA A 56 -10.84 -12.84 1.42
C ALA A 56 -11.20 -13.84 0.31
N LYS A 57 -10.83 -13.56 -0.95
CA LYS A 57 -11.02 -14.48 -2.09
C LYS A 57 -10.21 -15.78 -2.02
N ARG A 58 -9.13 -15.82 -1.23
CA ARG A 58 -8.23 -16.98 -1.11
C ARG A 58 -8.54 -17.85 0.09
N ASP A 59 -9.27 -17.29 1.05
CA ASP A 59 -9.72 -17.99 2.25
C ASP A 59 -11.05 -18.75 2.04
N GLU A 60 -11.72 -18.52 0.89
CA GLU A 60 -12.83 -19.33 0.34
C GLU A 60 -12.33 -20.48 -0.56
#